data_AF-A0A8S3FG29-F1
#
_entry.id   AF-A0A8S3FG29-F1
#
_cell.length_a   1.000
_cell.length_b   1.000
_cell.length_c   1.000
_cell.angle_alpha   90.00
_cell.angle_beta   90.00
_cell.angle_gamma   90.00
#
_symmetry.space_group_name_H-M   'P 1'
#
loop_
_entity.id
_entity.type
_entity.pdbx_description
1 polymer ?
#
loop_
_entity_poly.entity_id
_entity_poly.type
_entity_poly.pdbx_seq_one_letter_code
_entity_poly.pdbx_strand_id
1 'polypeptide(L)'
;MVEERQGLSTLGEDEERSGIDVITGTITRADQQDELEPLDELEDLAPSVKTDANKFRMLCDNVQNSYSDIDNSMFELLELKDNLLLQFLPPNVSTRITLVISRLYRSYSLSQIPINELVRLVQLYSQPFDMKSIALKKLYENNEMKKRMLNIALQRLTTMEHQVKRNAHLKCVSNWEKMLVDVIEL
;
A
#
# COMPACT_ATOMS: atom_id res chain seq x y z
N MET A 1 7.55 40.57 -6.20
CA MET A 1 6.53 41.64 -6.33
C MET A 1 5.41 41.05 -7.17
N VAL A 2 4.31 40.63 -6.53
CA VAL A 2 3.06 41.41 -6.36
C VAL A 2 2.43 41.63 -7.74
N GLU A 3 1.55 40.72 -8.20
CA GLU A 3 0.08 40.74 -8.02
C GLU A 3 -0.58 41.75 -8.98
N GLU A 4 -1.47 41.28 -9.88
CA GLU A 4 -2.84 41.79 -10.03
C GLU A 4 -3.59 41.22 -11.25
N ARG A 5 -4.70 40.54 -10.92
CA ARG A 5 -6.07 40.72 -11.44
C ARG A 5 -6.34 40.49 -12.93
N GLN A 6 -6.93 39.31 -13.17
CA GLN A 6 -7.87 39.05 -14.25
C GLN A 6 -9.11 39.96 -14.13
N GLY A 7 -9.41 40.73 -15.18
CA GLY A 7 -10.78 41.16 -15.52
C GLY A 7 -11.55 39.95 -16.07
N LEU A 8 -12.82 39.70 -15.77
CA LEU A 8 -14.06 40.49 -15.90
C LEU A 8 -14.94 39.84 -17.00
N SER A 9 -16.03 39.21 -16.52
CA SER A 9 -17.37 39.06 -17.13
C SER A 9 -17.59 38.17 -18.36
N THR A 10 -18.47 37.17 -18.19
CA THR A 10 -19.76 36.97 -18.90
C THR A 10 -20.58 35.97 -18.04
N LEU A 11 -21.59 36.34 -17.24
CA LEU A 11 -23.00 36.64 -17.59
C LEU A 11 -23.69 35.60 -18.49
N GLY A 12 -24.76 35.01 -17.96
CA GLY A 12 -25.60 33.92 -18.49
C GLY A 12 -26.15 33.14 -17.30
N GLU A 13 -27.02 33.74 -16.49
CA GLU A 13 -28.49 33.58 -16.58
C GLU A 13 -28.92 32.17 -16.19
N ASP A 14 -29.42 32.02 -14.96
CA ASP A 14 -30.53 31.14 -14.62
C ASP A 14 -31.24 31.74 -13.40
N GLU A 15 -32.36 32.42 -13.69
CA GLU A 15 -33.36 32.81 -12.71
C GLU A 15 -34.07 31.56 -12.18
N GLU A 16 -33.88 31.23 -10.91
CA GLU A 16 -34.90 30.51 -10.16
C GLU A 16 -35.34 31.31 -8.94
N ARG A 17 -36.56 31.84 -9.09
CA ARG A 17 -37.34 32.53 -8.07
C ARG A 17 -37.46 31.67 -6.82
N SER A 18 -36.77 32.07 -5.76
CA SER A 18 -37.11 31.63 -4.39
C SER A 18 -38.38 32.35 -3.96
N GLY A 19 -39.53 31.70 -4.19
CA GLY A 19 -40.79 32.03 -3.53
C GLY A 19 -40.66 31.69 -2.04
N ILE A 20 -40.53 32.71 -1.21
CA ILE A 20 -40.60 32.59 0.24
C ILE A 20 -42.07 32.74 0.62
N ASP A 21 -42.77 31.61 0.79
CA ASP A 21 -43.98 31.59 1.60
C ASP A 21 -43.57 31.33 3.05
N VAL A 22 -43.42 32.44 3.78
CA VAL A 22 -43.65 32.48 5.21
C VAL A 22 -45.10 32.08 5.42
N ILE A 23 -45.34 31.01 6.19
CA ILE A 23 -46.50 30.70 7.04
C ILE A 23 -46.52 29.18 7.16
N THR A 24 -46.03 28.68 8.30
CA THR A 24 -46.76 27.80 9.23
C THR A 24 -45.73 27.29 10.23
N GLY A 25 -45.87 27.72 11.49
CA GLY A 25 -45.15 27.11 12.59
C GLY A 25 -45.59 25.66 12.74
N THR A 26 -44.72 24.73 12.40
CA THR A 26 -44.82 23.35 12.84
C THR A 26 -43.43 22.93 13.29
N ILE A 27 -43.27 22.84 14.61
CA ILE A 27 -42.16 22.14 15.24
C ILE A 27 -42.34 20.66 14.89
N THR A 28 -41.81 20.23 13.75
CA THR A 28 -41.56 18.81 13.51
C THR A 28 -40.30 18.44 14.29
N ARG A 29 -40.54 17.95 15.50
CA ARG A 29 -39.63 17.06 16.22
C ARG A 29 -39.47 15.80 15.35
N ALA A 30 -38.60 15.88 14.35
CA ALA A 30 -38.08 14.72 13.68
C ALA A 30 -36.94 14.20 14.56
N ASP A 31 -37.28 13.29 15.46
CA ASP A 31 -36.32 12.31 15.99
C ASP A 31 -35.74 11.57 14.77
N GLN A 32 -34.63 12.06 14.23
CA GLN A 32 -33.74 11.23 13.42
C GLN A 32 -33.02 10.33 14.41
N GLN A 33 -33.59 9.14 14.62
CA GLN A 33 -32.84 7.99 15.09
C GLN A 33 -31.62 7.86 14.19
N ASP A 34 -30.45 8.20 14.72
CA ASP A 34 -29.18 7.65 14.25
C ASP A 34 -29.30 6.14 14.38
N GLU A 35 -29.75 5.48 13.29
CA GLU A 35 -29.54 4.05 13.10
C GLU A 35 -28.04 3.82 13.15
N LEU A 36 -27.58 3.38 14.33
CA LEU A 36 -26.28 2.78 14.52
C LEU A 36 -26.26 1.50 13.69
N GLU A 37 -25.80 1.58 12.44
CA GLU A 37 -25.38 0.38 11.73
C GLU A 37 -24.19 -0.26 12.49
N PRO A 38 -24.27 -1.53 12.88
CA PRO A 38 -23.14 -2.24 13.48
C PRO A 38 -22.06 -2.44 12.40
N LEU A 39 -20.97 -1.69 12.52
CA LEU A 39 -19.72 -1.91 11.76
C LEU A 39 -18.96 -3.12 12.31
N ASP A 40 -19.58 -4.30 12.28
CA ASP A 40 -18.91 -5.52 12.74
C ASP A 40 -19.28 -6.71 11.84
N GLU A 41 -18.73 -6.70 10.62
CA GLU A 41 -18.50 -7.91 9.83
C GLU A 41 -17.34 -7.65 8.86
N LEU A 42 -16.16 -7.35 9.42
CA LEU A 42 -14.90 -7.58 8.72
C LEU A 42 -14.59 -9.07 8.83
N GLU A 43 -15.34 -9.87 8.07
CA GLU A 43 -15.04 -11.28 7.85
C GLU A 43 -13.60 -11.38 7.34
N ASP A 44 -12.81 -12.15 8.08
CA ASP A 44 -11.36 -12.31 7.95
C ASP A 44 -11.06 -13.06 6.64
N LEU A 45 -11.18 -12.36 5.51
CA LEU A 45 -10.71 -12.81 4.22
C LEU A 45 -9.19 -12.79 4.27
N ALA A 46 -8.63 -13.87 4.84
CA ALA A 46 -7.23 -14.20 4.74
C ALA A 46 -6.82 -14.00 3.27
N PRO A 47 -5.99 -12.98 2.95
CA PRO A 47 -5.58 -12.76 1.58
C PRO A 47 -4.84 -14.02 1.13
N SER A 48 -4.88 -14.34 -0.15
CA SER A 48 -4.25 -15.52 -0.74
C SER A 48 -2.71 -15.48 -0.61
N VAL A 49 -2.19 -15.65 0.61
CA VAL A 49 -0.76 -15.59 0.96
C VAL A 49 0.04 -16.71 0.29
N LYS A 50 -0.64 -17.79 -0.13
CA LYS A 50 0.02 -18.97 -0.71
C LYS A 50 0.68 -18.69 -2.06
N THR A 51 0.21 -17.68 -2.81
CA THR A 51 0.68 -17.46 -4.18
C THR A 51 2.05 -16.79 -4.26
N ASP A 52 2.37 -15.88 -3.32
CA ASP A 52 3.67 -15.17 -3.31
C ASP A 52 4.77 -15.99 -2.60
N ALA A 53 4.42 -16.75 -1.56
CA ALA A 53 5.36 -17.64 -0.86
C ALA A 53 6.04 -18.66 -1.80
N ASN A 54 5.38 -19.04 -2.89
CA ASN A 54 5.91 -19.96 -3.87
C ASN A 54 6.96 -19.33 -4.81
N LYS A 55 7.01 -18.00 -4.95
CA LYS A 55 7.94 -17.34 -5.89
C LYS A 55 9.40 -17.52 -5.48
N PHE A 56 9.71 -17.27 -4.21
CA PHE A 56 11.08 -17.46 -3.69
C PHE A 56 11.50 -18.91 -3.68
N ARG A 57 10.56 -19.82 -3.40
CA ARG A 57 10.81 -21.27 -3.48
C ARG A 57 11.16 -21.71 -4.90
N MET A 58 10.34 -21.34 -5.89
CA MET A 58 10.64 -21.64 -7.29
C MET A 58 11.97 -21.05 -7.75
N LEU A 59 12.33 -19.85 -7.27
CA LEU A 59 13.62 -19.25 -7.58
C LEU A 59 14.79 -20.06 -6.97
N CYS A 60 14.66 -20.51 -5.72
CA CYS A 60 15.65 -21.37 -5.07
C CYS A 60 15.82 -22.70 -5.83
N ASP A 61 14.69 -23.32 -6.21
CA ASP A 61 14.69 -24.58 -6.96
C ASP A 61 15.38 -24.40 -8.32
N ASN A 62 15.10 -23.31 -9.04
CA ASN A 62 15.76 -22.98 -10.31
C ASN A 62 17.28 -22.76 -10.16
N VAL A 63 17.70 -22.04 -9.12
CA VAL A 63 19.13 -21.84 -8.84
C VAL A 63 19.81 -23.17 -8.56
N GLN A 64 19.18 -24.02 -7.74
CA GLN A 64 19.72 -25.32 -7.38
C GLN A 64 19.80 -26.27 -8.59
N ASN A 65 18.80 -26.25 -9.47
CA ASN A 65 18.81 -26.99 -10.72
C ASN A 65 19.94 -26.50 -11.66
N SER A 66 20.05 -25.19 -11.87
CA SER A 66 21.11 -24.62 -12.71
C SER A 66 22.52 -24.91 -12.15
N TYR A 67 22.66 -24.95 -10.83
CA TYR A 67 23.91 -25.33 -10.18
C TYR A 67 24.22 -26.82 -10.38
N SER A 68 23.21 -27.68 -10.35
CA SER A 68 23.37 -29.11 -10.68
C SER A 68 23.84 -29.31 -12.12
N ASP A 69 23.34 -28.52 -13.08
CA ASP A 69 23.80 -28.58 -14.47
C ASP A 69 25.27 -28.17 -14.61
N ILE A 70 25.70 -27.16 -13.84
CA ILE A 70 27.11 -26.74 -13.77
C ILE A 70 27.98 -27.83 -13.14
N ASP A 71 27.50 -28.48 -12.07
CA ASP A 71 28.22 -29.58 -11.41
C ASP A 71 28.46 -30.74 -12.37
N ASN A 72 27.41 -31.15 -13.10
CA ASN A 72 27.51 -32.17 -14.14
C ASN A 72 28.48 -31.78 -15.26
N SER A 73 28.38 -30.54 -15.76
CA SER A 73 29.29 -30.01 -16.80
C SER A 73 30.75 -29.98 -16.32
N MET A 74 31.00 -29.68 -15.05
CA MET A 74 32.34 -29.69 -14.46
C MET A 74 32.88 -31.11 -14.29
N PHE A 75 32.01 -32.07 -13.97
CA PHE A 75 32.37 -33.49 -13.93
C PHE A 75 32.79 -33.99 -15.32
N GLU A 76 31.99 -33.71 -16.35
CA GLU A 76 32.32 -34.04 -17.74
C GLU A 76 33.64 -33.39 -18.20
N LEU A 77 33.90 -32.14 -17.82
CA LEU A 77 35.15 -31.46 -18.12
C LEU A 77 36.36 -32.11 -17.45
N LEU A 78 36.21 -32.59 -16.21
CA LEU A 78 37.28 -33.30 -15.51
C LEU A 78 37.56 -34.66 -16.15
N GLU A 79 36.52 -35.38 -16.55
CA GLU A 79 36.65 -36.63 -17.29
C GLU A 79 37.32 -36.41 -18.66
N LEU A 80 36.95 -35.34 -19.38
CA LEU A 80 37.62 -34.95 -20.62
C LEU A 80 39.11 -34.65 -20.40
N LYS A 81 39.45 -33.93 -19.32
CA LYS A 81 40.85 -33.65 -18.94
C LYS A 81 41.60 -34.96 -18.67
N ASP A 82 41.01 -35.89 -17.93
CA ASP A 82 41.65 -37.18 -17.62
C ASP A 82 41.88 -38.01 -18.89
N ASN A 83 40.89 -38.05 -19.79
CA ASN A 83 41.02 -38.71 -21.10
C ASN A 83 42.08 -38.06 -22.00
N LEU A 84 42.19 -36.72 -21.99
CA LEU A 84 43.24 -35.99 -22.71
C LEU A 84 44.63 -36.29 -22.14
N LEU A 85 44.78 -36.47 -20.84
CA LEU A 85 46.07 -36.81 -20.23
C LEU A 85 46.54 -38.22 -20.58
N LEU A 86 45.62 -39.13 -20.90
CA LEU A 86 45.94 -40.48 -21.39
C LEU A 86 46.46 -40.48 -22.84
N GLN A 87 46.07 -39.50 -23.66
CA GLN A 87 46.64 -39.29 -24.98
C GLN A 87 47.97 -38.56 -24.87
N PHE A 88 48.99 -39.00 -25.61
CA PHE A 88 50.33 -38.38 -25.61
C PHE A 88 50.29 -36.95 -26.17
N LEU A 89 49.90 -35.98 -25.34
CA LEU A 89 49.95 -34.55 -25.67
C LEU A 89 51.36 -33.98 -25.43
N PRO A 90 51.77 -32.97 -26.22
CA PRO A 90 52.97 -32.20 -25.92
C PRO A 90 52.92 -31.63 -24.48
N PRO A 91 54.02 -31.72 -23.70
CA PRO A 91 54.01 -31.38 -22.28
C PRO A 91 53.62 -29.92 -22.00
N ASN A 92 53.96 -29.00 -22.92
CA ASN A 92 53.56 -27.59 -22.82
C ASN A 92 52.04 -27.37 -22.93
N VAL A 93 51.34 -28.21 -23.69
CA VAL A 93 49.88 -28.11 -23.88
C VAL A 93 49.16 -28.78 -22.70
N SER A 94 49.61 -29.96 -22.31
CA SER A 94 49.10 -30.69 -21.14
C SER A 94 49.15 -29.82 -19.87
N THR A 95 50.32 -29.26 -19.56
CA THR A 95 50.48 -28.39 -18.38
C THR A 95 49.57 -27.16 -18.39
N ARG A 96 49.40 -26.50 -19.55
CA ARG A 96 48.49 -25.35 -19.67
C ARG A 96 47.03 -25.73 -19.47
N ILE A 97 46.58 -26.83 -20.09
CA ILE A 97 45.21 -27.33 -19.95
C ILE A 97 44.94 -27.69 -18.48
N THR A 98 45.85 -28.44 -17.84
CA THR A 98 45.72 -28.80 -16.44
C THR A 98 45.65 -27.55 -15.55
N LEU A 99 46.51 -26.55 -15.75
CA LEU A 99 46.49 -25.32 -14.97
C LEU A 99 45.18 -24.54 -15.11
N VAL A 100 44.65 -24.43 -16.33
CA VAL A 100 43.36 -23.74 -16.59
C VAL A 100 42.21 -24.49 -15.92
N ILE A 101 42.15 -25.80 -16.08
CA ILE A 101 41.08 -26.64 -15.50
C ILE A 101 41.17 -26.67 -13.97
N SER A 102 42.38 -26.74 -13.40
CA SER A 102 42.57 -26.64 -11.94
C SER A 102 42.14 -25.27 -11.39
N ARG A 103 42.42 -24.18 -12.11
CA ARG A 103 41.93 -22.84 -11.73
C ARG A 103 40.41 -22.73 -11.79
N LEU A 104 39.81 -23.25 -12.86
CA LEU A 104 38.36 -23.27 -13.05
C LEU A 104 37.67 -24.10 -11.96
N TYR A 105 38.16 -25.31 -11.71
CA TYR A 105 37.64 -26.19 -10.66
C TYR A 105 37.76 -25.58 -9.26
N ARG A 106 38.88 -24.91 -8.97
CA ARG A 106 39.04 -24.19 -7.69
C ARG A 106 38.01 -23.05 -7.55
N SER A 107 37.79 -22.27 -8.60
CA SER A 107 36.78 -21.20 -8.59
C SER A 107 35.36 -21.76 -8.39
N TYR A 108 35.05 -22.87 -9.08
CA TYR A 108 33.79 -23.57 -8.95
C TYR A 108 33.56 -24.11 -7.53
N SER A 109 34.54 -24.83 -6.97
CA SER A 109 34.48 -25.37 -5.61
C SER A 109 34.30 -24.26 -4.55
N LEU A 110 34.96 -23.11 -4.74
CA LEU A 110 34.78 -21.96 -3.84
C LEU A 110 33.37 -21.35 -3.94
N SER A 111 32.68 -21.48 -5.07
CA SER A 111 31.31 -20.96 -5.24
C SER A 111 30.22 -21.83 -4.62
N GLN A 112 30.51 -23.11 -4.32
CA GLN A 112 29.52 -24.05 -3.80
C GLN A 112 28.92 -23.61 -2.46
N ILE A 113 29.79 -23.20 -1.53
CA ILE A 113 29.38 -22.74 -0.19
C ILE A 113 28.49 -21.50 -0.24
N PRO A 114 28.88 -20.39 -0.89
CA PRO A 114 28.03 -19.19 -0.93
C PRO A 114 26.71 -19.41 -1.65
N ILE A 115 26.65 -20.30 -2.66
CA ILE A 115 25.39 -20.64 -3.34
C ILE A 115 24.44 -21.38 -2.39
N ASN A 116 24.94 -22.38 -1.66
CA ASN A 116 24.14 -23.13 -0.69
C ASN A 116 23.67 -22.24 0.47
N GLU A 117 24.55 -21.38 1.00
CA GLU A 117 24.17 -20.44 2.06
C GLU A 117 23.16 -19.40 1.56
N LEU A 118 23.27 -18.93 0.32
CA LEU A 118 22.29 -18.01 -0.28
C LEU A 118 20.91 -18.66 -0.34
N VAL A 119 20.81 -19.88 -0.86
CA VAL A 119 19.55 -20.63 -0.92
C VAL A 119 18.98 -20.82 0.49
N ARG A 120 19.81 -21.22 1.46
CA ARG A 120 19.40 -21.39 2.86
C ARG A 120 18.87 -20.09 3.47
N LEU A 121 19.55 -18.96 3.26
CA LEU A 121 19.14 -17.65 3.77
C LEU A 121 17.82 -17.19 3.14
N VAL A 122 17.65 -17.35 1.83
CA VAL A 122 16.41 -16.99 1.14
C VAL A 122 15.25 -17.84 1.66
N GLN A 123 15.45 -19.14 1.84
CA GLN A 123 14.42 -20.02 2.42
C GLN A 123 14.07 -19.65 3.86
N LEU A 124 15.07 -19.27 4.68
CA LEU A 124 14.86 -18.90 6.08
C LEU A 124 14.15 -17.54 6.23
N TYR A 125 14.50 -16.55 5.40
CA TYR A 125 14.04 -15.17 5.56
C TYR A 125 12.86 -14.78 4.67
N SER A 126 12.53 -15.55 3.62
CA SER A 126 11.39 -15.25 2.73
C SER A 126 10.06 -15.22 3.48
N GLN A 127 9.76 -16.25 4.28
CA GLN A 127 8.50 -16.32 5.04
C GLN A 127 8.32 -15.14 6.03
N PRO A 128 9.28 -14.82 6.92
CA PRO A 128 9.11 -13.69 7.83
C PRO A 128 9.09 -12.35 7.09
N PHE A 129 9.77 -12.24 5.94
CA PHE A 129 9.68 -11.06 5.09
C PHE A 129 8.26 -10.87 4.53
N ASP A 130 7.67 -11.92 3.98
CA ASP A 130 6.31 -11.88 3.43
C ASP A 130 5.28 -11.53 4.51
N MET A 131 5.37 -12.18 5.68
CA MET A 131 4.50 -11.88 6.82
C MET A 131 4.59 -10.41 7.26
N LYS A 132 5.81 -9.86 7.38
CA LYS A 132 6.00 -8.45 7.72
C LYS A 132 5.47 -7.51 6.64
N SER A 133 5.63 -7.87 5.36
CA SER A 133 5.13 -7.07 4.25
C SER A 133 3.59 -6.98 4.27
N ILE A 134 2.91 -8.07 4.60
CA ILE A 134 1.45 -8.12 4.71
C ILE A 134 0.98 -7.32 5.91
N ALA A 135 1.62 -7.50 7.07
CA ALA A 135 1.31 -6.73 8.27
C ALA A 135 1.47 -5.22 8.04
N LEU A 136 2.52 -4.82 7.30
CA LEU A 136 2.76 -3.42 6.95
C LEU A 136 1.68 -2.87 6.00
N LYS A 137 1.25 -3.65 5.00
CA LYS A 137 0.14 -3.26 4.11
C LYS A 137 -1.16 -3.07 4.90
N LYS A 138 -1.51 -4.02 5.77
CA LYS A 138 -2.70 -3.92 6.63
C LYS A 138 -2.63 -2.70 7.56
N LEU A 139 -1.45 -2.41 8.11
CA LEU A 139 -1.24 -1.23 8.94
C LEU A 139 -1.45 0.07 8.14
N TYR A 140 -0.95 0.13 6.91
CA TYR A 140 -1.11 1.27 6.03
C TYR A 140 -2.59 1.50 5.65
N GLU A 141 -3.30 0.44 5.28
CA GLU A 141 -4.74 0.50 4.98
C GLU A 141 -5.55 1.00 6.17
N ASN A 142 -5.25 0.51 7.38
CA ASN A 142 -5.89 0.98 8.61
C ASN A 142 -5.57 2.46 8.90
N ASN A 143 -4.34 2.90 8.65
CA ASN A 143 -3.96 4.30 8.80
C ASN A 143 -4.77 5.21 7.85
N GLU A 144 -4.86 4.84 6.58
CA GLU A 144 -5.64 5.60 5.59
C GLU A 144 -7.15 5.58 5.88
N MET A 145 -7.68 4.47 6.42
CA MET A 145 -9.06 4.41 6.89
C MET A 145 -9.30 5.38 8.06
N LYS A 146 -8.43 5.37 9.08
CA LYS A 146 -8.52 6.30 10.22
C LYS A 146 -8.41 7.76 9.80
N LYS A 147 -7.54 8.07 8.84
CA LYS A 147 -7.42 9.40 8.25
C LYS A 147 -8.70 9.85 7.55
N ARG A 148 -9.36 8.96 6.80
CA ARG A 148 -10.67 9.24 6.19
C ARG A 148 -11.75 9.48 7.25
N MET A 149 -11.84 8.63 8.26
CA MET A 149 -12.78 8.79 9.38
C MET A 149 -12.56 10.11 10.12
N LEU A 150 -11.30 10.48 10.38
CA LEU A 150 -10.95 11.75 11.02
C LEU A 150 -11.42 12.94 10.18
N ASN A 151 -11.24 12.90 8.86
CA ASN A 151 -11.69 13.96 7.96
C ASN A 151 -13.22 14.11 7.99
N ILE A 152 -13.95 13.00 7.98
CA ILE A 152 -15.42 13.01 8.10
C ILE A 152 -15.85 13.60 9.45
N ALA A 153 -15.20 13.21 10.55
CA ALA A 153 -15.48 13.75 11.86
C ALA A 153 -15.22 15.27 11.93
N LEU A 154 -14.13 15.75 11.32
CA LEU A 154 -13.82 17.17 11.21
C LEU A 154 -14.88 17.94 10.40
N GLN A 155 -15.33 17.38 9.29
CA GLN A 155 -16.39 17.98 8.47
C GLN A 155 -17.73 18.04 9.22
N ARG A 156 -18.07 17.00 9.97
CA ARG A 156 -19.26 16.99 10.84
C ARG A 156 -19.17 18.03 11.95
N LEU A 157 -18.00 18.13 12.60
CA LEU A 157 -17.76 19.09 13.66
C LEU A 157 -17.87 20.54 13.17
N THR A 158 -17.26 20.85 12.03
CA THR A 158 -17.36 22.19 11.41
C THR A 158 -18.79 22.53 11.00
N THR A 159 -19.53 21.56 10.44
CA THR A 159 -20.95 21.73 10.13
C THR A 159 -21.78 22.01 11.40
N MET A 160 -21.52 21.27 12.48
CA MET A 160 -22.18 21.47 13.77
C MET A 160 -21.84 22.85 14.36
N GLU A 161 -20.59 23.30 14.26
CA GLU A 161 -20.18 24.64 14.69
C GLU A 161 -20.96 25.72 13.95
N HIS A 162 -21.12 25.60 12.63
CA HIS A 162 -21.93 26.52 11.83
C HIS A 162 -23.40 26.52 12.25
N GLN A 163 -23.99 25.35 12.51
CA GLN A 163 -25.37 25.23 12.99
C GLN A 163 -25.55 25.88 14.37
N VAL A 164 -24.60 25.70 15.30
CA VAL A 164 -24.63 26.33 16.62
C VAL A 164 -24.56 27.85 16.51
N LYS A 165 -23.65 28.39 15.69
CA LYS A 165 -23.55 29.84 15.44
C LYS A 165 -24.83 30.40 14.84
N ARG A 166 -25.41 29.72 13.85
CA ARG A 166 -26.70 30.09 13.24
C ARG A 166 -27.83 30.07 14.28
N ASN A 167 -27.94 29.03 15.08
CA ASN A 167 -28.96 28.92 16.11
C ASN A 167 -28.83 29.99 17.20
N ALA A 168 -27.60 30.35 17.58
CA ALA A 168 -27.36 31.46 18.51
C ALA A 168 -27.85 32.80 17.92
N HIS A 169 -27.56 33.06 16.64
CA HIS A 169 -28.04 34.24 15.94
C HIS A 169 -29.58 34.27 15.86
N LEU A 170 -30.21 33.15 15.47
CA LEU A 170 -31.67 33.05 15.40
C LEU A 170 -32.34 33.26 16.77
N LYS A 171 -31.74 32.73 17.85
CA LYS A 171 -32.22 33.00 19.22
C LYS A 171 -32.11 34.47 19.59
N CYS A 172 -31.03 35.14 19.21
CA CYS A 172 -30.86 36.57 19.45
C CYS A 172 -31.95 37.37 18.73
N VAL A 173 -32.16 37.14 17.43
CA VAL A 173 -33.21 37.79 16.65
C VAL A 173 -34.60 37.52 17.25
N SER A 174 -34.91 36.26 17.59
CA SER A 174 -36.19 35.90 18.21
C SER A 174 -36.41 36.59 19.55
N ASN A 175 -35.36 36.79 20.36
CA ASN A 175 -35.48 37.54 21.61
C ASN A 175 -35.77 39.03 21.35
N TRP A 176 -35.15 39.63 20.32
CA TRP A 176 -35.45 41.01 19.91
C TRP A 176 -36.87 41.14 19.37
N GLU A 177 -37.35 40.18 18.57
CA GLU A 177 -38.73 40.15 18.08
C GLU A 177 -39.74 40.09 19.23
N LYS A 178 -39.49 39.24 20.24
CA LYS A 178 -40.33 39.18 21.45
C LYS A 178 -40.37 40.51 22.19
N MET A 179 -39.20 41.13 22.42
CA MET A 179 -39.14 42.45 23.06
C MET A 179 -39.90 43.52 22.28
N LEU A 180 -39.86 43.49 20.94
CA LEU A 180 -40.61 44.45 20.11
C LEU A 180 -42.11 44.27 20.26
N VAL A 181 -42.61 43.03 20.28
CA VAL A 181 -44.03 42.74 20.53
C VAL A 181 -44.43 43.28 21.90
N ASP A 182 -43.65 42.98 22.94
CA ASP A 182 -43.92 43.44 24.31
C ASP A 182 -43.93 44.99 24.43
N VAL A 183 -43.14 45.70 23.62
CA VAL A 183 -43.09 47.18 23.62
C VAL A 183 -44.22 47.80 22.80
N ILE A 184 -44.72 47.12 21.76
CA ILE A 184 -45.83 47.60 20.90
C ILE A 184 -47.20 47.33 21.56
N GLU A 185 -47.31 46.30 22.40
CA GLU A 185 -48.53 45.99 23.16
C GLU A 185 -48.70 46.86 24.43
N LEU A 186 -47.83 47.84 24.65
CA LEU A 186 -47.80 48.80 25.76
C LEU A 186 -48.23 50.21 25.31
#